data_AF-A0A924E0R4-F1
#
_entry.id   AF-A0A924E0R4-F1
#
_cell.length_a   1.000
_cell.length_b   1.000
_cell.length_c   1.000
_cell.angle_alpha   90.00
_cell.angle_beta   90.00
_cell.angle_gamma   90.00
#
_symmetry.space_group_name_H-M   'P 1'
#
loop_
_entity.id
_entity.type
_entity.pdbx_description
1 polymer ?
#
loop_
_entity_poly.entity_id
_entity_poly.type
_entity_poly.pdbx_seq_one_letter_code
_entity_poly.pdbx_strand_id
1 'polypeptide(L)'
;MRDYLDDIERAPAEELGSMALSKLQRLVEVAIQGSAFYRRRLTGRPIESLADIRLLPVMTKHDLTPHLPPVSHEGLTGPMTGAYVFRSGGTTGDPKFAVYSADEFRRYVELFKRTYYAAGLRPGDRVANLFTCGSLYASFIFVNRMLEEMGCLNFPFTTGANADLVVDYIQRFNINVMVGFPSWLLEITARLEAAGVKEIRKIYYGGEHFYPEERRHLQESLGVQIIASGGYAAVDTGMMGYQCWATSGSVHHVHADHMILEIVHPATHEPLPDGEEGMLLVTNLDRHLAPVIRYEIGDMARILPEPCPCGRTTPLFELLRRGDDVLRIGYANVTYGEMLDALGTHPDLTSNMQMTKRRVNGKDDLTLVIEARLDATIFKGLARSLRHLVLKTKPDVGKMVDTGYVHNLTVEIVTFGSLPRMPVTGKIKRTIDLSFADGAAAALAADNAENHEAGT
;
A
#
# COMPACT_ATOMS: atom_id res chain seq x y z
N MET A 1 -11.12 10.05 23.68
CA MET A 1 -10.93 9.85 22.21
C MET A 1 -11.68 10.90 21.37
N ARG A 2 -12.47 11.81 21.99
CA ARG A 2 -13.20 12.89 21.29
C ARG A 2 -12.43 14.21 21.23
N ASP A 3 -11.23 14.25 21.79
CA ASP A 3 -10.62 15.49 22.30
C ASP A 3 -9.69 16.19 21.30
N TYR A 4 -9.71 15.79 20.02
CA TYR A 4 -9.07 16.53 18.94
C TYR A 4 -9.72 16.18 17.61
N LEU A 5 -10.42 17.17 17.08
CA LEU A 5 -10.82 17.28 15.70
C LEU A 5 -10.22 18.61 15.27
N ASP A 6 -9.28 18.59 14.33
CA ASP A 6 -8.95 19.79 13.58
C ASP A 6 -10.26 20.35 13.02
N ASP A 7 -10.43 21.67 13.03
CA ASP A 7 -11.68 22.29 12.58
C ASP A 7 -12.00 21.90 11.13
N ILE A 8 -10.95 21.66 10.33
CA ILE A 8 -11.11 21.17 8.96
C ILE A 8 -11.71 19.76 8.88
N GLU A 9 -11.53 18.91 9.90
CA GLU A 9 -12.09 17.56 9.95
C GLU A 9 -13.59 17.55 10.23
N ARG A 10 -14.15 18.70 10.64
CA ARG A 10 -15.58 18.93 10.88
C ARG A 10 -16.19 19.96 9.93
N ALA A 11 -15.39 20.51 9.02
CA ALA A 11 -15.85 21.52 8.09
C ALA A 11 -17.03 20.98 7.26
N PRO A 12 -18.07 21.79 6.99
CA PRO A 12 -19.15 21.39 6.10
C PRO A 12 -18.63 20.96 4.73
N ALA A 13 -19.33 20.02 4.09
CA ALA A 13 -18.93 19.50 2.78
C ALA A 13 -18.80 20.61 1.70
N GLU A 14 -19.62 21.65 1.78
CA GLU A 14 -19.54 22.82 0.89
C GLU A 14 -18.23 23.61 1.08
N GLU A 15 -17.78 23.80 2.32
CA GLU A 15 -16.53 24.48 2.63
C GLU A 15 -15.32 23.66 2.14
N LEU A 16 -15.31 22.35 2.43
CA LEU A 16 -14.29 21.43 1.91
C LEU A 16 -14.27 21.43 0.38
N GLY A 17 -15.44 21.44 -0.26
CA GLY A 17 -15.57 21.47 -1.72
C GLY A 17 -15.05 22.77 -2.34
N SER A 18 -15.36 23.92 -1.73
CA SER A 18 -14.86 25.23 -2.18
C SER A 18 -13.34 25.33 -2.07
N MET A 19 -12.79 24.88 -0.94
CA MET A 19 -11.33 24.83 -0.75
C MET A 19 -10.65 23.88 -1.74
N ALA A 20 -11.20 22.68 -1.92
CA ALA A 20 -10.67 21.71 -2.87
C ALA A 20 -10.68 22.25 -4.30
N LEU A 21 -11.74 22.95 -4.71
CA LEU A 21 -11.83 23.60 -6.02
C LEU A 21 -10.74 24.66 -6.20
N SER A 22 -10.59 25.56 -5.22
CA SER A 22 -9.58 26.62 -5.26
C SER A 22 -8.16 26.03 -5.36
N LYS A 23 -7.86 25.01 -4.57
CA LYS A 23 -6.56 24.32 -4.64
C LYS A 23 -6.37 23.57 -5.96
N LEU A 24 -7.41 22.93 -6.51
CA LEU A 24 -7.33 22.23 -7.80
C LEU A 24 -7.03 23.20 -8.94
N GLN A 25 -7.72 24.34 -8.99
CA GLN A 25 -7.47 25.41 -9.96
C GLN A 25 -6.01 25.88 -9.86
N ARG A 26 -5.53 26.13 -8.63
CA ARG A 26 -4.14 26.54 -8.40
C ARG A 26 -3.13 25.47 -8.81
N LEU A 27 -3.39 24.20 -8.49
CA LEU A 27 -2.53 23.08 -8.85
C LEU A 27 -2.37 22.98 -10.37
N VAL A 28 -3.48 23.05 -11.11
CA VAL A 28 -3.49 23.00 -12.58
C VAL A 28 -2.77 24.20 -13.18
N GLU A 29 -3.00 25.40 -12.65
CA GLU A 29 -2.29 26.60 -13.07
C GLU A 29 -0.78 26.46 -12.90
N VAL A 30 -0.32 26.05 -11.71
CA VAL A 30 1.11 25.84 -11.41
C VAL A 30 1.70 24.75 -12.28
N ALA A 31 0.97 23.66 -12.50
CA ALA A 31 1.40 22.57 -13.38
C ALA A 31 1.64 23.07 -14.82
N ILE A 32 0.68 23.79 -15.40
CA ILE A 32 0.78 24.35 -16.75
C ILE A 32 1.90 25.41 -16.83
N GLN A 33 2.01 26.32 -15.86
CA GLN A 33 3.04 27.35 -15.91
C GLN A 33 4.45 26.77 -15.74
N GLY A 34 4.63 25.83 -14.82
CA GLY A 34 5.94 25.32 -14.42
C GLY A 34 6.46 24.14 -15.23
N SER A 35 5.60 23.27 -15.76
CA SER A 35 6.01 21.98 -16.35
C SER A 35 5.72 21.88 -17.84
N ALA A 36 6.75 21.52 -18.62
CA ALA A 36 6.61 21.29 -20.06
C ALA A 36 5.71 20.09 -20.37
N PHE A 37 5.77 19.05 -19.55
CA PHE A 37 4.87 17.90 -19.63
C PHE A 37 3.40 18.31 -19.45
N TYR A 38 3.10 19.03 -18.37
CA TYR A 38 1.74 19.45 -18.06
C TYR A 38 1.18 20.48 -19.04
N ARG A 39 2.01 21.39 -19.61
CA ARG A 39 1.56 22.26 -20.73
C ARG A 39 1.03 21.49 -21.93
N ARG A 40 1.67 20.38 -22.28
CA ARG A 40 1.27 19.55 -23.42
C ARG A 40 0.07 18.67 -23.08
N ARG A 41 0.00 18.18 -21.84
CA ARG A 41 -1.05 17.25 -21.40
C ARG A 41 -2.36 17.94 -21.04
N LEU A 42 -2.31 19.11 -20.40
CA LEU A 42 -3.47 19.85 -19.89
C LEU A 42 -3.85 20.96 -20.87
N THR A 43 -4.53 20.59 -21.96
CA THR A 43 -4.98 21.50 -23.03
C THR A 43 -6.46 21.89 -22.91
N GLY A 44 -7.09 21.51 -21.79
CA GLY A 44 -8.53 21.60 -21.58
C GLY A 44 -9.06 22.99 -21.23
N ARG A 45 -10.37 23.03 -20.98
CA ARG A 45 -11.11 24.23 -20.54
C ARG A 45 -10.76 24.58 -19.08
N PRO A 46 -11.01 25.83 -18.65
CA PRO A 46 -10.92 26.21 -17.24
C PRO A 46 -11.80 25.29 -16.36
N ILE A 47 -11.32 25.02 -15.15
CA ILE A 47 -12.05 24.27 -14.13
C ILE A 47 -12.93 25.27 -13.38
N GLU A 48 -14.25 25.17 -13.52
CA GLU A 48 -15.21 26.07 -12.88
C GLU A 48 -15.89 25.41 -11.67
N SER A 49 -15.87 24.08 -11.61
CA SER A 49 -16.41 23.26 -10.53
C SER A 49 -15.55 22.02 -10.27
N LEU A 50 -15.73 21.37 -9.11
CA LEU A 50 -15.03 20.11 -8.83
C LEU A 50 -15.40 19.01 -9.84
N ALA A 51 -16.62 19.03 -10.38
CA ALA A 51 -17.06 18.08 -11.40
C ALA A 51 -16.26 18.20 -12.71
N ASP A 52 -15.65 19.36 -12.99
CA ASP A 52 -14.81 19.57 -14.17
C ASP A 52 -13.46 18.85 -14.07
N ILE A 53 -13.11 18.26 -12.91
CA ILE A 53 -11.93 17.41 -12.80
C ILE A 53 -11.95 16.30 -13.86
N ARG A 54 -13.12 15.76 -14.22
CA ARG A 54 -13.28 14.73 -15.26
C ARG A 54 -12.79 15.15 -16.64
N LEU A 55 -12.70 16.46 -16.90
CA LEU A 55 -12.17 17.01 -18.15
C LEU A 55 -10.65 16.89 -18.24
N LEU A 56 -9.97 16.68 -17.10
CA LEU A 56 -8.54 16.44 -17.05
C LEU A 56 -8.26 14.98 -17.43
N PRO A 57 -7.20 14.71 -18.21
CA PRO A 57 -6.85 13.36 -18.60
C PRO A 57 -6.36 12.55 -17.39
N VAL A 58 -6.86 11.31 -17.26
CA VAL A 58 -6.32 10.32 -16.32
C VAL A 58 -4.85 10.09 -16.62
N MET A 59 -4.03 9.91 -15.58
CA MET A 59 -2.60 9.73 -15.69
C MET A 59 -2.18 8.40 -15.08
N THR A 60 -1.44 7.61 -15.84
CA THR A 60 -0.86 6.36 -15.34
C THR A 60 0.59 6.58 -14.89
N LYS A 61 1.16 5.55 -14.26
CA LYS A 61 2.60 5.49 -14.01
C LYS A 61 3.42 5.68 -15.30
N HIS A 62 2.99 5.07 -16.41
CA HIS A 62 3.71 5.08 -17.67
C HIS A 62 3.72 6.47 -18.32
N ASP A 63 2.68 7.27 -18.08
CA ASP A 63 2.63 8.66 -18.52
C ASP A 63 3.63 9.53 -17.78
N LEU A 64 3.73 9.42 -16.45
CA LEU A 64 4.45 10.40 -15.63
C LEU A 64 5.94 10.06 -15.45
N THR A 65 6.28 8.78 -15.26
CA THR A 65 7.64 8.35 -14.90
C THR A 65 8.74 8.83 -15.87
N PRO A 66 8.55 8.79 -17.21
CA PRO A 66 9.56 9.27 -18.16
C PRO A 66 9.85 10.77 -18.07
N HIS A 67 8.95 11.55 -17.46
CA HIS A 67 9.09 13.00 -17.32
C HIS A 67 9.59 13.42 -15.92
N LEU A 68 9.89 12.46 -15.04
CA LEU A 68 10.40 12.70 -13.69
C LEU A 68 11.86 12.26 -13.52
N PRO A 69 12.57 12.77 -12.49
CA PRO A 69 13.94 12.35 -12.23
C PRO A 69 14.02 10.85 -11.89
N PRO A 70 15.13 10.17 -12.22
CA PRO A 70 16.35 10.71 -12.85
C PRO A 70 16.28 10.85 -14.37
N VAL A 71 15.18 10.44 -15.01
CA VAL A 71 15.06 10.39 -16.49
C VAL A 71 14.94 11.78 -17.10
N SER A 72 14.11 12.64 -16.48
CA SER A 72 13.82 13.98 -16.99
C SER A 72 13.41 14.91 -15.85
N HIS A 73 13.31 16.20 -16.13
CA HIS A 73 12.75 17.20 -15.21
C HIS A 73 11.50 17.86 -15.78
N GLU A 74 11.01 17.43 -16.95
CA GLU A 74 9.89 18.09 -17.63
C GLU A 74 8.57 18.06 -16.86
N GLY A 75 8.38 17.06 -15.99
CA GLY A 75 7.22 16.91 -15.10
C GLY A 75 7.31 17.73 -13.81
N LEU A 76 8.46 18.36 -13.53
CA LEU A 76 8.63 19.27 -12.40
C LEU A 76 8.14 20.67 -12.76
N THR A 77 7.64 21.40 -11.78
CA THR A 77 7.19 22.80 -11.94
C THR A 77 8.21 23.84 -11.49
N GLY A 78 9.32 23.39 -10.91
CA GLY A 78 10.38 24.24 -10.36
C GLY A 78 11.66 23.44 -10.06
N PRO A 79 12.70 24.12 -9.55
CA PRO A 79 13.98 23.48 -9.22
C PRO A 79 13.86 22.58 -7.99
N MET A 80 14.71 21.55 -7.91
CA MET A 80 14.79 20.62 -6.76
C MET A 80 15.61 21.17 -5.58
N THR A 81 15.72 22.49 -5.44
CA THR A 81 16.45 23.12 -4.34
C THR A 81 15.70 22.91 -3.03
N GLY A 82 16.36 22.34 -2.02
CA GLY A 82 15.71 22.04 -0.73
C GLY A 82 14.61 20.99 -0.85
N ALA A 83 14.85 19.91 -1.62
CA ALA A 83 13.90 18.84 -1.86
C ALA A 83 14.40 17.47 -1.36
N TYR A 84 13.46 16.60 -1.03
CA TYR A 84 13.67 15.18 -0.84
C TYR A 84 13.41 14.41 -2.14
N VAL A 85 14.21 13.38 -2.36
CA VAL A 85 13.94 12.33 -3.35
C VAL A 85 13.72 11.03 -2.60
N PHE A 86 12.55 10.44 -2.79
CA PHE A 86 12.20 9.14 -2.23
C PHE A 86 11.97 8.12 -3.34
N ARG A 87 12.00 6.84 -2.99
CA ARG A 87 11.71 5.75 -3.92
C ARG A 87 10.51 4.92 -3.48
N SER A 88 9.78 4.37 -4.44
CA SER A 88 8.70 3.42 -4.17
C SER A 88 9.27 2.10 -3.64
N GLY A 89 8.60 1.49 -2.66
CA GLY A 89 8.96 0.16 -2.14
C GLY A 89 8.46 -1.02 -2.97
N GLY A 90 8.16 -0.82 -4.25
CA GLY A 90 7.52 -1.80 -5.13
C GLY A 90 8.35 -3.08 -5.34
N THR A 91 7.67 -4.16 -5.70
CA THR A 91 8.21 -5.52 -5.88
C THR A 91 8.60 -5.82 -7.34
N THR A 92 8.53 -4.82 -8.22
CA THR A 92 8.70 -4.94 -9.67
C THR A 92 10.15 -4.73 -10.15
N GLY A 93 11.10 -4.49 -9.25
CA GLY A 93 12.53 -4.36 -9.57
C GLY A 93 12.99 -2.95 -9.98
N ASP A 94 12.17 -2.20 -10.72
CA ASP A 94 12.47 -0.81 -11.09
C ASP A 94 11.75 0.21 -10.17
N PRO A 95 12.49 0.94 -9.31
CA PRO A 95 11.90 1.86 -8.34
C PRO A 95 11.42 3.16 -9.00
N LYS A 96 10.19 3.58 -8.67
CA LYS A 96 9.73 4.93 -8.98
C LYS A 96 10.40 5.92 -8.05
N PHE A 97 10.74 7.11 -8.54
CA PHE A 97 11.20 8.21 -7.69
C PHE A 97 10.12 9.26 -7.53
N ALA A 98 10.03 9.80 -6.33
CA ALA A 98 9.10 10.86 -5.97
C ALA A 98 9.88 12.02 -5.36
N VAL A 99 9.67 13.21 -5.90
CA VAL A 99 10.29 14.44 -5.42
C VAL A 99 9.29 15.22 -4.57
N TYR A 100 9.75 15.76 -3.46
CA TYR A 100 9.01 16.64 -2.56
C TYR A 100 9.88 17.83 -2.18
N SER A 101 9.39 19.06 -2.30
CA SER A 101 10.04 20.20 -1.65
C SER A 101 10.00 20.04 -0.12
N ALA A 102 10.89 20.71 0.60
CA ALA A 102 10.87 20.68 2.06
C ALA A 102 9.54 21.18 2.65
N ASP A 103 8.88 22.14 1.99
CA ASP A 103 7.58 22.67 2.43
C ASP A 103 6.46 21.64 2.23
N GLU A 104 6.45 20.96 1.09
CA GLU A 104 5.51 19.86 0.83
C GLU A 104 5.72 18.70 1.80
N PHE A 105 6.97 18.35 2.08
CA PHE A 105 7.29 17.29 3.04
C PHE A 105 6.88 17.68 4.47
N ARG A 106 6.98 18.96 4.85
CA ARG A 106 6.46 19.46 6.13
C ARG A 106 4.93 19.33 6.22
N ARG A 107 4.20 19.74 5.18
CA ARG A 107 2.73 19.53 5.14
C ARG A 107 2.36 18.05 5.18
N TYR A 108 3.12 17.22 4.49
CA TYR A 108 2.96 15.77 4.52
C TYR A 108 3.09 15.21 5.94
N VAL A 109 4.05 15.70 6.73
CA VAL A 109 4.22 15.32 8.14
C VAL A 109 3.02 15.75 9.00
N GLU A 110 2.44 16.94 8.76
CA GLU A 110 1.21 17.38 9.45
C GLU A 110 0.02 16.45 9.21
N LEU A 111 -0.12 15.92 8.00
CA LEU A 111 -1.16 14.92 7.70
C LEU A 111 -0.98 13.62 8.49
N PHE A 112 0.27 13.18 8.69
CA PHE A 112 0.55 12.03 9.55
C PHE A 112 0.25 12.32 11.01
N LYS A 113 0.54 13.53 11.50
CA LYS A 113 0.18 13.93 12.87
C LYS A 113 -1.33 13.81 13.08
N ARG A 114 -2.13 14.39 12.17
CA ARG A 114 -3.60 14.25 12.17
C ARG A 114 -4.04 12.79 12.15
N THR A 115 -3.44 11.98 11.28
CA THR A 115 -3.77 10.56 11.12
C THR A 115 -3.53 9.76 12.39
N TYR A 116 -2.33 9.85 12.96
CA TYR A 116 -1.99 9.09 14.15
C TYR A 116 -2.76 9.59 15.37
N TYR A 117 -3.04 10.89 15.44
CA TYR A 117 -3.89 11.43 16.49
C TYR A 117 -5.34 10.90 16.38
N ALA A 118 -5.94 10.91 15.19
CA ALA A 118 -7.28 10.37 14.94
C ALA A 118 -7.39 8.89 15.32
N ALA A 119 -6.31 8.13 15.12
CA ALA A 119 -6.21 6.71 15.45
C ALA A 119 -5.84 6.42 16.93
N GLY A 120 -5.52 7.44 17.74
CA GLY A 120 -5.35 7.30 19.20
C GLY A 120 -3.92 7.48 19.74
N LEU A 121 -2.95 7.90 18.93
CA LEU A 121 -1.60 8.24 19.39
C LEU A 121 -1.63 9.57 20.15
N ARG A 122 -0.94 9.66 21.28
CA ARG A 122 -0.98 10.86 22.15
C ARG A 122 0.42 11.28 22.60
N PRO A 123 0.60 12.58 22.92
CA PRO A 123 1.82 13.05 23.59
C PRO A 123 2.13 12.18 24.82
N GLY A 124 3.42 11.89 25.03
CA GLY A 124 3.90 11.01 26.10
C GLY A 124 3.89 9.50 25.75
N ASP A 125 3.30 9.09 24.62
CA ASP A 125 3.51 7.72 24.12
C ASP A 125 5.00 7.49 23.81
N ARG A 126 5.50 6.31 24.17
CA ARG A 126 6.88 5.84 23.95
C ARG A 126 6.84 4.88 22.77
N VAL A 127 7.43 5.29 21.65
CA VAL A 127 7.16 4.71 20.34
C VAL A 127 8.41 4.09 19.74
N ALA A 128 8.37 2.78 19.49
CA ALA A 128 9.34 2.09 18.65
C ALA A 128 9.01 2.31 17.17
N ASN A 129 9.82 3.12 16.48
CA ASN A 129 9.74 3.28 15.04
C ASN A 129 10.55 2.19 14.32
N LEU A 130 9.81 1.28 13.72
CA LEU A 130 10.29 0.06 13.08
C LEU A 130 10.11 0.10 11.55
N PHE A 131 9.89 1.29 10.97
CA PHE A 131 9.95 1.48 9.51
C PHE A 131 11.40 1.55 9.00
N THR A 132 11.62 1.25 7.72
CA THR A 132 12.97 1.28 7.13
C THR A 132 13.56 2.69 7.10
N CYS A 133 14.72 2.86 7.72
CA CYS A 133 15.56 4.05 7.64
C CYS A 133 16.48 4.00 6.41
N GLY A 134 16.68 5.15 5.76
CA GLY A 134 17.60 5.29 4.64
C GLY A 134 17.09 4.68 3.32
N SER A 135 18.01 4.44 2.37
CA SER A 135 17.72 3.87 1.04
C SER A 135 16.57 4.55 0.29
N LEU A 136 16.41 5.85 0.50
CA LEU A 136 15.36 6.70 -0.09
C LEU A 136 13.92 6.34 0.36
N TYR A 137 13.73 5.65 1.49
CA TYR A 137 12.41 5.43 2.06
C TYR A 137 11.95 6.63 2.89
N ALA A 138 10.73 7.09 2.62
CA ALA A 138 10.16 8.24 3.31
C ALA A 138 9.68 7.92 4.74
N SER A 139 9.22 6.69 4.99
CA SER A 139 8.46 6.31 6.19
C SER A 139 9.16 6.62 7.49
N PHE A 140 10.41 6.19 7.64
CA PHE A 140 11.15 6.45 8.88
C PHE A 140 11.34 7.94 9.14
N ILE A 141 11.59 8.74 8.09
CA ILE A 141 11.85 10.18 8.20
C ILE A 141 10.58 10.92 8.62
N PHE A 142 9.46 10.70 7.91
CA PHE A 142 8.22 11.42 8.26
C PHE A 142 7.64 10.93 9.59
N VAL A 143 7.78 9.64 9.94
CA VAL A 143 7.31 9.12 11.23
C VAL A 143 8.13 9.71 12.36
N ASN A 144 9.47 9.75 12.26
CA ASN A 144 10.30 10.35 13.31
C ASN A 144 9.93 11.80 13.57
N ARG A 145 9.76 12.58 12.50
CA ARG A 145 9.40 13.99 12.60
C ARG A 145 7.99 14.20 13.16
N MET A 146 7.03 13.38 12.72
CA MET A 146 5.67 13.38 13.27
C MET A 146 5.67 13.07 14.77
N LEU A 147 6.42 12.04 15.20
CA LEU A 147 6.52 11.66 16.62
C LEU A 147 7.15 12.76 17.48
N GLU A 148 8.22 13.40 16.97
CA GLU A 148 8.86 14.55 17.62
C GLU A 148 7.85 15.70 17.82
N GLU A 149 7.19 16.11 16.74
CA GLU A 149 6.24 17.23 16.77
C GLU A 149 4.95 16.92 17.57
N MET A 150 4.59 15.65 17.75
CA MET A 150 3.49 15.21 18.61
C MET A 150 3.86 15.10 20.10
N GLY A 151 5.12 15.33 20.48
CA GLY A 151 5.56 15.16 21.86
C GLY A 151 5.59 13.70 22.32
N CYS A 152 5.81 12.76 21.39
CA CYS A 152 6.05 11.35 21.71
C CYS A 152 7.54 11.12 22.01
N LEU A 153 7.84 10.15 22.87
CA LEU A 153 9.21 9.70 23.08
C LEU A 153 9.58 8.69 21.99
N ASN A 154 10.46 9.08 21.08
CA ASN A 154 10.76 8.32 19.88
C ASN A 154 11.98 7.40 20.03
N PHE A 155 11.82 6.11 19.72
CA PHE A 155 12.86 5.09 19.67
C PHE A 155 13.08 4.63 18.21
N PRO A 156 14.09 5.18 17.51
CA PRO A 156 14.24 5.05 16.06
C PRO A 156 15.00 3.76 15.65
N PHE A 157 14.38 2.60 15.82
CA PHE A 157 15.02 1.28 15.64
C PHE A 157 15.32 0.85 14.20
N THR A 158 14.45 1.18 13.23
CA THR A 158 14.44 0.67 11.84
C THR A 158 14.09 -0.83 11.66
N THR A 159 13.52 -1.16 10.50
CA THR A 159 13.36 -2.55 10.02
C THR A 159 14.72 -3.27 9.98
N GLY A 160 14.76 -4.54 10.36
CA GLY A 160 15.96 -5.39 10.28
C GLY A 160 16.98 -5.16 11.40
N ALA A 161 16.66 -4.31 12.39
CA ALA A 161 17.42 -4.24 13.64
C ALA A 161 17.42 -5.60 14.37
N ASN A 162 18.40 -5.82 15.25
CA ASN A 162 18.42 -7.04 16.05
C ASN A 162 17.14 -7.13 16.91
N ALA A 163 16.30 -8.11 16.61
CA ALA A 163 14.98 -8.24 17.21
C ALA A 163 15.03 -8.48 18.72
N ASP A 164 16.02 -9.23 19.22
CA ASP A 164 16.18 -9.49 20.65
C ASP A 164 16.60 -8.21 21.40
N LEU A 165 17.43 -7.38 20.77
CA LEU A 165 17.79 -6.06 21.31
C LEU A 165 16.60 -5.11 21.34
N VAL A 166 15.75 -5.13 20.30
CA VAL A 166 14.50 -4.35 20.28
C VAL A 166 13.60 -4.75 21.45
N VAL A 167 13.45 -6.06 21.71
CA VAL A 167 12.65 -6.58 22.83
C VAL A 167 13.22 -6.15 24.19
N ASP A 168 14.53 -6.30 24.41
CA ASP A 168 15.19 -5.85 25.65
C ASP A 168 14.96 -4.35 25.90
N TYR A 169 15.04 -3.52 24.85
CA TYR A 169 14.81 -2.08 24.99
C TYR A 169 13.33 -1.72 25.16
N ILE A 170 12.41 -2.46 24.56
CA ILE A 170 10.97 -2.30 24.82
C ILE A 170 10.69 -2.48 26.31
N GLN A 171 11.25 -3.51 26.94
CA GLN A 171 11.12 -3.74 28.39
C GLN A 171 11.77 -2.63 29.21
N ARG A 172 13.05 -2.33 28.97
CA ARG A 172 13.82 -1.37 29.79
C ARG A 172 13.23 0.04 29.77
N PHE A 173 12.75 0.48 28.62
CA PHE A 173 12.18 1.82 28.46
C PHE A 173 10.66 1.84 28.58
N ASN A 174 10.02 0.71 28.87
CA ASN A 174 8.57 0.55 28.95
C ASN A 174 7.85 1.06 27.67
N ILE A 175 8.43 0.82 26.49
CA ILE A 175 7.87 1.27 25.21
C ILE A 175 6.46 0.69 25.09
N ASN A 176 5.46 1.53 24.78
CA ASN A 176 4.05 1.13 24.77
C ASN A 176 3.42 1.18 23.37
N VAL A 177 4.15 1.65 22.36
CA VAL A 177 3.66 1.75 20.99
C VAL A 177 4.70 1.22 20.01
N MET A 178 4.26 0.49 19.00
CA MET A 178 5.09 0.12 17.84
C MET A 178 4.50 0.68 16.55
N VAL A 179 5.35 1.17 15.65
CA VAL A 179 4.95 1.65 14.32
C VAL A 179 5.84 1.02 13.25
N GLY A 180 5.30 0.39 12.21
CA GLY A 180 6.14 -0.31 11.22
C GLY A 180 5.41 -1.10 10.14
N PHE A 181 6.13 -1.95 9.43
CA PHE A 181 5.54 -2.91 8.49
C PHE A 181 4.94 -4.10 9.25
N PRO A 182 3.71 -4.57 8.93
CA PRO A 182 3.09 -5.72 9.57
C PRO A 182 4.00 -6.94 9.70
N SER A 183 4.68 -7.33 8.63
CA SER A 183 5.64 -8.45 8.63
C SER A 183 6.70 -8.36 9.74
N TRP A 184 7.29 -7.18 9.93
CA TRP A 184 8.30 -6.94 10.95
C TRP A 184 7.70 -6.74 12.35
N LEU A 185 6.54 -6.09 12.45
CA LEU A 185 5.82 -5.95 13.71
C LEU A 185 5.44 -7.33 14.29
N LEU A 186 4.95 -8.24 13.45
CA LEU A 186 4.58 -9.60 13.82
C LEU A 186 5.78 -10.44 14.25
N GLU A 187 6.96 -10.15 13.72
CA GLU A 187 8.21 -10.78 14.13
C GLU A 187 8.64 -10.32 15.53
N ILE A 188 8.54 -9.02 15.83
CA ILE A 188 8.85 -8.48 17.17
C ILE A 188 7.82 -8.96 18.19
N THR A 189 6.51 -8.95 17.87
CA THR A 189 5.47 -9.41 18.80
C THR A 189 5.62 -10.87 19.18
N ALA A 190 6.03 -11.74 18.24
CA ALA A 190 6.27 -13.15 18.56
C ALA A 190 7.37 -13.33 19.62
N ARG A 191 8.40 -12.48 19.61
CA ARG A 191 9.46 -12.50 20.63
C ARG A 191 9.01 -11.87 21.95
N LEU A 192 8.20 -10.81 21.90
CA LEU A 192 7.57 -10.24 23.10
C LEU A 192 6.70 -11.28 23.80
N GLU A 193 5.90 -12.05 23.05
CA GLU A 193 5.08 -13.15 23.57
C GLU A 193 5.95 -14.22 24.25
N ALA A 194 7.01 -14.67 23.57
CA ALA A 194 7.94 -15.66 24.12
C ALA A 194 8.65 -15.18 25.40
N ALA A 195 8.92 -13.88 25.49
CA ALA A 195 9.53 -13.24 26.66
C ALA A 195 8.52 -12.82 27.75
N GLY A 196 7.21 -13.03 27.54
CA GLY A 196 6.16 -12.64 28.48
C GLY A 196 5.94 -11.13 28.64
N VAL A 197 6.36 -10.33 27.64
CA VAL A 197 6.34 -8.86 27.62
C VAL A 197 5.02 -8.37 27.05
N LYS A 198 4.25 -7.56 27.80
CA LYS A 198 2.89 -7.09 27.44
C LYS A 198 2.74 -5.56 27.50
N GLU A 199 3.85 -4.84 27.41
CA GLU A 199 3.95 -3.39 27.54
C GLU A 199 3.33 -2.65 26.33
N ILE A 200 3.28 -3.31 25.17
CA ILE A 200 2.70 -2.76 23.95
C ILE A 200 1.18 -2.64 24.05
N ARG A 201 0.68 -1.40 23.97
CA ARG A 201 -0.74 -1.07 23.99
C ARG A 201 -1.28 -0.66 22.62
N LYS A 202 -0.44 -0.12 21.74
CA LYS A 202 -0.85 0.38 20.43
C LYS A 202 0.11 -0.08 19.34
N ILE A 203 -0.42 -0.48 18.20
CA ILE A 203 0.34 -0.84 17.01
C ILE A 203 -0.23 -0.04 15.83
N TYR A 204 0.66 0.66 15.12
CA TYR A 204 0.31 1.32 13.87
C TYR A 204 1.11 0.71 12.73
N TYR A 205 0.46 0.48 11.60
CA TYR A 205 1.11 -0.21 10.49
C TYR A 205 0.89 0.49 9.16
N GLY A 206 1.81 0.28 8.20
CA GLY A 206 1.67 0.86 6.87
C GLY A 206 2.36 0.01 5.80
N GLY A 207 1.94 0.19 4.56
CA GLY A 207 2.56 -0.44 3.40
C GLY A 207 2.29 -1.94 3.20
N GLU A 208 1.62 -2.61 4.14
CA GLU A 208 1.05 -3.97 4.00
C GLU A 208 -0.30 -4.01 4.74
N HIS A 209 -1.08 -5.07 4.51
CA HIS A 209 -2.33 -5.28 5.25
C HIS A 209 -2.04 -5.95 6.59
N PHE A 210 -2.92 -5.70 7.56
CA PHE A 210 -2.90 -6.34 8.87
C PHE A 210 -4.23 -7.05 9.03
N TYR A 211 -4.21 -8.37 9.03
CA TYR A 211 -5.42 -9.17 8.83
C TYR A 211 -6.21 -9.37 10.12
N PRO A 212 -7.53 -9.64 10.05
CA PRO A 212 -8.38 -9.78 11.23
C PRO A 212 -7.91 -10.83 12.24
N GLU A 213 -7.37 -11.96 11.78
CA GLU A 213 -6.81 -13.01 12.62
C GLU A 213 -5.55 -12.56 13.37
N GLU A 214 -4.63 -11.88 12.70
CA GLU A 214 -3.41 -11.34 13.29
C GLU A 214 -3.75 -10.28 14.34
N ARG A 215 -4.75 -9.43 14.06
CA ARG A 215 -5.25 -8.44 15.00
C ARG A 215 -5.79 -9.09 16.27
N ARG A 216 -6.68 -10.07 16.11
CA ARG A 216 -7.30 -10.79 17.23
C ARG A 216 -6.25 -11.49 18.09
N HIS A 217 -5.31 -12.18 17.45
CA HIS A 217 -4.19 -12.85 18.14
C HIS A 217 -3.44 -11.88 19.05
N LEU A 218 -3.02 -10.72 18.53
CA LEU A 218 -2.26 -9.74 19.31
C LEU A 218 -3.07 -9.07 20.43
N GLN A 219 -4.38 -8.91 20.23
CA GLN A 219 -5.27 -8.41 21.27
C GLN A 219 -5.38 -9.42 22.43
N GLU A 220 -5.48 -10.71 22.12
CA GLU A 220 -5.61 -11.79 23.10
C GLU A 220 -4.28 -12.12 23.80
N SER A 221 -3.19 -12.22 23.05
CA SER A 221 -1.88 -12.66 23.55
C SER A 221 -1.16 -11.57 24.35
N LEU A 222 -1.09 -10.36 23.79
CA LEU A 222 -0.32 -9.23 24.31
C LEU A 222 -1.19 -8.15 24.96
N GLY A 223 -2.51 -8.19 24.80
CA GLY A 223 -3.40 -7.16 25.35
C GLY A 223 -3.29 -5.83 24.63
N VAL A 224 -2.96 -5.86 23.33
CA VAL A 224 -2.91 -4.67 22.48
C VAL A 224 -4.31 -4.09 22.36
N GLN A 225 -4.47 -2.79 22.58
CA GLN A 225 -5.76 -2.11 22.61
C GLN A 225 -6.12 -1.49 21.26
N ILE A 226 -5.12 -0.92 20.58
CA ILE A 226 -5.28 -0.23 19.30
C ILE A 226 -4.39 -0.90 18.27
N ILE A 227 -4.98 -1.36 17.17
CA ILE A 227 -4.26 -1.78 15.96
C ILE A 227 -4.87 -1.01 14.80
N ALA A 228 -4.14 -0.05 14.25
CA ALA A 228 -4.67 0.87 13.24
C ALA A 228 -3.69 1.08 12.08
N SER A 229 -4.24 1.34 10.90
CA SER A 229 -3.47 1.83 9.76
C SER A 229 -2.84 3.18 10.13
N GLY A 230 -1.54 3.31 9.91
CA GLY A 230 -0.81 4.58 9.94
C GLY A 230 -1.15 5.50 8.75
N GLY A 231 -2.13 5.10 7.94
CA GLY A 231 -2.64 5.82 6.78
C GLY A 231 -2.51 5.02 5.49
N TYR A 232 -3.43 5.30 4.55
CA TYR A 232 -3.29 4.87 3.17
C TYR A 232 -2.52 5.94 2.39
N ALA A 233 -1.30 5.59 1.97
CA ALA A 233 -0.37 6.50 1.32
C ALA A 233 0.52 5.76 0.33
N ALA A 234 0.92 6.46 -0.72
CA ALA A 234 1.96 6.01 -1.64
C ALA A 234 2.97 7.14 -1.83
N VAL A 235 4.25 6.79 -2.02
CA VAL A 235 5.31 7.79 -2.09
C VAL A 235 5.12 8.73 -3.30
N ASP A 236 4.48 8.24 -4.35
CA ASP A 236 4.21 8.96 -5.58
C ASP A 236 2.89 9.74 -5.55
N THR A 237 2.04 9.61 -4.53
CA THR A 237 0.77 10.35 -4.43
C THR A 237 0.64 11.15 -3.14
N GLY A 238 1.36 10.78 -2.10
CA GLY A 238 1.22 11.33 -0.77
C GLY A 238 0.18 10.57 0.06
N MET A 239 -0.41 11.27 1.03
CA MET A 239 -1.28 10.66 2.04
C MET A 239 -2.73 10.87 1.63
N MET A 240 -3.45 9.79 1.42
CA MET A 240 -4.80 9.82 0.84
C MET A 240 -5.86 9.66 1.91
N GLY A 241 -5.64 8.74 2.86
CA GLY A 241 -6.62 8.49 3.91
C GLY A 241 -6.07 7.99 5.23
N TYR A 242 -6.94 8.00 6.24
CA TYR A 242 -6.58 7.72 7.64
C TYR A 242 -7.71 7.02 8.40
N GLN A 243 -7.35 6.35 9.50
CA GLN A 243 -8.33 5.71 10.38
C GLN A 243 -8.60 6.58 11.61
N CYS A 244 -9.84 6.55 12.06
CA CYS A 244 -10.28 7.05 13.37
C CYS A 244 -10.66 5.88 14.29
N TRP A 245 -11.09 6.19 15.51
CA TRP A 245 -11.53 5.20 16.49
C TRP A 245 -12.72 4.31 16.06
N ALA A 246 -13.51 4.75 15.07
CA ALA A 246 -14.69 4.03 14.58
C ALA A 246 -14.43 3.25 13.28
N THR A 247 -13.25 3.40 12.66
CA THR A 247 -12.89 2.73 11.40
C THR A 247 -11.76 1.74 11.64
N SER A 248 -11.72 0.66 10.88
CA SER A 248 -10.64 -0.33 10.97
C SER A 248 -10.44 -1.05 9.63
N GLY A 249 -9.38 -1.86 9.53
CA GLY A 249 -9.11 -2.66 8.34
C GLY A 249 -8.86 -1.82 7.09
N SER A 250 -9.71 -1.99 6.07
CA SER A 250 -9.67 -1.33 4.76
C SER A 250 -10.39 0.02 4.71
N VAL A 251 -11.15 0.38 5.74
CA VAL A 251 -11.97 1.59 5.77
C VAL A 251 -11.17 2.78 6.28
N HIS A 252 -11.19 3.89 5.54
CA HIS A 252 -10.44 5.09 5.82
C HIS A 252 -11.28 6.35 5.53
N HIS A 253 -11.03 7.41 6.29
CA HIS A 253 -11.42 8.77 5.93
C HIS A 253 -10.50 9.31 4.84
N VAL A 254 -11.03 10.12 3.93
CA VAL A 254 -10.22 10.91 2.99
C VAL A 254 -9.65 12.14 3.71
N HIS A 255 -8.40 12.50 3.42
CA HIS A 255 -7.86 13.83 3.72
C HIS A 255 -8.41 14.85 2.68
N ALA A 256 -9.72 15.12 2.73
CA ALA A 256 -10.48 15.82 1.68
C ALA A 256 -10.02 17.27 1.39
N ASP A 257 -9.29 17.86 2.33
CA ASP A 257 -8.64 19.16 2.24
C ASP A 257 -7.31 19.14 1.47
N HIS A 258 -6.73 17.95 1.26
CA HIS A 258 -5.43 17.74 0.61
C HIS A 258 -5.51 16.81 -0.61
N MET A 259 -6.55 15.98 -0.70
CA MET A 259 -6.69 14.92 -1.68
C MET A 259 -8.09 14.94 -2.28
N ILE A 260 -8.17 14.96 -3.60
CA ILE A 260 -9.40 14.56 -4.31
C ILE A 260 -9.25 13.08 -4.64
N LEU A 261 -10.25 12.30 -4.24
CA LEU A 261 -10.34 10.87 -4.47
C LEU A 261 -11.54 10.61 -5.39
N GLU A 262 -11.31 10.01 -6.55
CA GLU A 262 -12.37 9.61 -7.48
C GLU A 262 -12.44 8.07 -7.54
N ILE A 263 -13.67 7.54 -7.50
CA ILE A 263 -13.95 6.14 -7.86
C ILE A 263 -14.57 6.16 -9.25
N VAL A 264 -13.85 5.62 -10.24
CA VAL A 264 -14.26 5.70 -11.65
C VAL A 264 -14.40 4.34 -12.30
N HIS A 265 -15.20 4.28 -13.35
CA HIS A 265 -15.28 3.09 -14.18
C HIS A 265 -13.94 2.88 -14.94
N PRO A 266 -13.30 1.70 -14.87
CA PRO A 266 -11.95 1.50 -15.41
C PRO A 266 -11.81 1.74 -16.92
N ALA A 267 -12.87 1.56 -17.71
CA ALA A 267 -12.80 1.73 -19.17
C ALA A 267 -13.20 3.12 -19.67
N THR A 268 -14.06 3.83 -18.93
CA THR A 268 -14.62 5.11 -19.37
C THR A 268 -14.07 6.29 -18.57
N HIS A 269 -13.50 6.03 -17.38
CA HIS A 269 -13.04 7.02 -16.42
C HIS A 269 -14.12 8.01 -15.95
N GLU A 270 -15.38 7.63 -16.14
CA GLU A 270 -16.52 8.35 -15.60
C GLU A 270 -16.70 8.00 -14.11
N PRO A 271 -17.04 8.99 -13.26
CA PRO A 271 -17.32 8.76 -11.85
C PRO A 271 -18.44 7.73 -11.65
N LEU A 272 -18.25 6.85 -10.67
CA LEU A 272 -19.27 5.89 -10.25
C LEU A 272 -20.06 6.42 -9.04
N PRO A 273 -21.33 6.00 -8.86
CA PRO A 273 -22.09 6.29 -7.65
C PRO A 273 -21.40 5.76 -6.39
N ASP A 274 -21.70 6.39 -5.25
CA ASP A 274 -21.25 5.91 -3.93
C ASP A 274 -21.70 4.46 -3.70
N GLY A 275 -20.82 3.65 -3.09
CA GLY A 275 -21.02 2.23 -2.85
C GLY A 275 -20.58 1.31 -4.00
N GLU A 276 -20.43 1.80 -5.22
CA GLU A 276 -19.95 1.01 -6.36
C GLU A 276 -18.43 0.84 -6.35
N GLU A 277 -17.96 -0.35 -6.73
CA GLU A 277 -16.52 -0.64 -6.88
C GLU A 277 -15.99 -0.06 -8.19
N GLY A 278 -14.91 0.70 -8.08
CA GLY A 278 -14.23 1.30 -9.22
C GLY A 278 -12.74 1.46 -9.03
N MET A 279 -12.09 1.91 -10.10
CA MET A 279 -10.68 2.25 -10.09
C MET A 279 -10.46 3.53 -9.31
N LEU A 280 -9.45 3.51 -8.43
CA LEU A 280 -9.10 4.63 -7.60
C LEU A 280 -8.18 5.61 -8.34
N LEU A 281 -8.66 6.83 -8.56
CA LEU A 281 -7.84 7.94 -9.03
C LEU A 281 -7.64 8.96 -7.91
N VAL A 282 -6.45 9.57 -7.89
CA VAL A 282 -6.12 10.56 -6.88
C VAL A 282 -5.49 11.82 -7.47
N THR A 283 -5.84 12.95 -6.87
CA THR A 283 -5.23 14.26 -7.16
C THR A 283 -4.76 14.88 -5.85
N ASN A 284 -3.44 15.08 -5.71
CA ASN A 284 -2.86 15.71 -4.54
C ASN A 284 -2.82 17.24 -4.72
N LEU A 285 -3.62 17.94 -3.94
CA LEU A 285 -3.86 19.38 -4.06
C LEU A 285 -2.69 20.26 -3.58
N ASP A 286 -1.80 19.68 -2.75
CA ASP A 286 -0.72 20.42 -2.09
C ASP A 286 0.68 20.00 -2.57
N ARG A 287 0.76 19.11 -3.57
CA ARG A 287 2.00 18.71 -4.22
C ARG A 287 2.18 19.47 -5.54
N HIS A 288 2.96 20.54 -5.49
CA HIS A 288 3.18 21.48 -6.57
C HIS A 288 4.48 21.24 -7.33
N LEU A 289 5.56 20.78 -6.69
CA LEU A 289 6.88 20.58 -7.32
C LEU A 289 6.85 19.44 -8.35
N ALA A 290 6.20 18.33 -8.01
CA ALA A 290 5.92 17.20 -8.90
C ALA A 290 4.42 16.86 -8.80
N PRO A 291 3.56 17.62 -9.50
CA PRO A 291 2.11 17.45 -9.42
C PRO A 291 1.67 16.04 -9.76
N VAL A 292 0.55 15.63 -9.16
CA VAL A 292 -0.11 14.34 -9.40
C VAL A 292 -1.60 14.64 -9.55
N ILE A 293 -2.09 14.55 -10.79
CA ILE A 293 -3.44 14.95 -11.18
C ILE A 293 -4.13 13.77 -11.87
N ARG A 294 -5.28 13.36 -11.34
CA ARG A 294 -6.06 12.17 -11.75
C ARG A 294 -5.18 10.94 -11.99
N TYR A 295 -4.30 10.68 -11.03
CA TYR A 295 -3.35 9.60 -11.14
C TYR A 295 -3.96 8.27 -10.72
N GLU A 296 -3.83 7.27 -11.59
CA GLU A 296 -4.19 5.89 -11.31
C GLU A 296 -3.15 5.27 -10.38
N ILE A 297 -3.57 4.97 -9.14
CA ILE A 297 -2.71 4.33 -8.15
C ILE A 297 -2.63 2.80 -8.33
N GLY A 298 -3.58 2.23 -9.08
CA GLY A 298 -3.69 0.80 -9.34
C GLY A 298 -4.46 0.03 -8.27
N ASP A 299 -5.19 0.72 -7.37
CA ASP A 299 -6.09 0.09 -6.40
C ASP A 299 -7.56 0.23 -6.84
N MET A 300 -8.40 -0.72 -6.41
CA MET A 300 -9.85 -0.68 -6.52
C MET A 300 -10.44 -0.33 -5.17
N ALA A 301 -11.42 0.56 -5.16
CA ALA A 301 -12.05 1.07 -3.96
C ALA A 301 -13.52 1.42 -4.21
N ARG A 302 -14.22 1.79 -3.14
CA ARG A 302 -15.57 2.38 -3.18
C ARG A 302 -15.70 3.48 -2.14
N ILE A 303 -16.54 4.47 -2.39
CA ILE A 303 -16.98 5.43 -1.37
C ILE A 303 -18.05 4.76 -0.52
N LEU A 304 -17.99 4.98 0.80
CA LEU A 304 -19.05 4.56 1.72
C LEU A 304 -20.01 5.73 1.95
N PRO A 305 -21.32 5.55 1.71
CA PRO A 305 -22.29 6.64 1.78
C PRO A 305 -22.62 7.04 3.24
N GLU A 306 -22.39 6.16 4.21
CA GLU A 306 -22.73 6.43 5.60
C GLU A 306 -21.70 7.36 6.28
N PRO A 307 -22.16 8.34 7.08
CA PRO A 307 -21.26 9.16 7.88
C PRO A 307 -20.58 8.33 8.96
N CYS A 308 -19.35 8.70 9.29
CA CYS A 308 -18.62 8.01 10.35
C CYS A 308 -19.15 8.39 11.75
N PRO A 309 -19.35 7.42 12.65
CA PRO A 309 -19.73 7.69 14.05
C PRO A 309 -18.73 8.54 14.83
N CYS A 310 -17.52 8.76 14.29
CA CYS A 310 -16.50 9.59 14.92
C CYS A 310 -16.81 11.09 14.88
N GLY A 311 -17.78 11.52 14.07
CA GLY A 311 -18.20 12.92 13.93
C GLY A 311 -17.40 13.74 12.91
N ARG A 312 -16.46 13.13 12.20
CA ARG A 312 -15.76 13.77 11.06
C ARG A 312 -16.68 13.82 9.85
N THR A 313 -16.59 14.91 9.10
CA THR A 313 -17.40 15.17 7.90
C THR A 313 -16.74 14.71 6.61
N THR A 314 -15.48 14.26 6.68
CA THR A 314 -14.75 13.79 5.50
C THR A 314 -15.32 12.45 4.99
N PRO A 315 -15.39 12.25 3.66
CA PRO A 315 -15.88 11.00 3.07
C PRO A 315 -15.12 9.78 3.58
N LEU A 316 -15.81 8.65 3.67
CA LEU A 316 -15.23 7.35 3.92
C LEU A 316 -15.04 6.61 2.60
N PHE A 317 -13.94 5.86 2.49
CA PHE A 317 -13.73 4.92 1.41
C PHE A 317 -13.20 3.59 1.94
N GLU A 318 -13.48 2.53 1.21
CA GLU A 318 -12.98 1.19 1.49
C GLU A 318 -12.05 0.75 0.36
N LEU A 319 -10.82 0.35 0.73
CA LEU A 319 -9.88 -0.29 -0.18
C LEU A 319 -10.24 -1.77 -0.34
N LEU A 320 -10.49 -2.20 -1.58
CA LEU A 320 -10.97 -3.55 -1.85
C LEU A 320 -9.82 -4.47 -2.26
N ARG A 321 -9.06 -4.08 -3.28
CA ARG A 321 -8.00 -4.89 -3.86
C ARG A 321 -7.03 -4.04 -4.67
N ARG A 322 -5.82 -4.54 -4.87
CA ARG A 322 -4.89 -3.96 -5.86
C ARG A 322 -5.22 -4.55 -7.24
N GLY A 323 -5.38 -3.70 -8.24
CA GLY A 323 -5.73 -4.07 -9.61
C GLY A 323 -4.64 -4.85 -10.35
N ASP A 324 -3.36 -4.68 -9.97
CA ASP A 324 -2.20 -5.42 -10.53
C ASP A 324 -1.79 -6.66 -9.70
N ASP A 325 -2.35 -6.89 -8.50
CA ASP A 325 -2.23 -8.15 -7.75
C ASP A 325 -3.18 -9.23 -8.32
N VAL A 326 -3.37 -9.22 -9.65
CA VAL A 326 -4.24 -10.12 -10.43
C VAL A 326 -3.37 -11.03 -11.29
N LEU A 327 -3.51 -12.35 -11.09
CA LEU A 327 -3.03 -13.34 -12.06
C LEU A 327 -4.17 -13.74 -12.99
N ARG A 328 -3.95 -13.62 -14.29
CA ARG A 328 -4.81 -14.27 -15.27
C ARG A 328 -4.39 -15.72 -15.44
N ILE A 329 -5.22 -16.66 -15.03
CA ILE A 329 -5.03 -18.11 -15.21
C ILE A 329 -6.17 -18.67 -16.06
N GLY A 330 -5.85 -19.43 -17.11
CA GLY A 330 -6.84 -19.88 -18.08
C GLY A 330 -7.66 -18.70 -18.64
N TYR A 331 -8.97 -18.72 -18.36
CA TYR A 331 -9.91 -17.67 -18.76
C TYR A 331 -10.35 -16.74 -17.62
N ALA A 332 -9.83 -16.92 -16.40
CA ALA A 332 -10.23 -16.15 -15.23
C ALA A 332 -9.10 -15.25 -14.69
N ASN A 333 -9.52 -14.19 -13.99
CA ASN A 333 -8.65 -13.35 -13.18
C ASN A 333 -8.74 -13.81 -11.73
N VAL A 334 -7.60 -13.99 -11.09
CA VAL A 334 -7.49 -14.39 -9.69
C VAL A 334 -6.67 -13.36 -8.95
N THR A 335 -7.24 -12.75 -7.92
CA THR A 335 -6.52 -11.81 -7.06
C THR A 335 -5.87 -12.51 -5.87
N TYR A 336 -4.87 -11.84 -5.29
CA TYR A 336 -4.24 -12.28 -4.05
C TYR A 336 -5.23 -12.48 -2.91
N GLY A 337 -6.09 -11.47 -2.66
CA GLY A 337 -7.06 -11.50 -1.57
C GLY A 337 -8.07 -12.63 -1.73
N GLU A 338 -8.58 -12.84 -2.95
CA GLU A 338 -9.50 -13.93 -3.24
C GLU A 338 -8.92 -15.32 -2.97
N MET A 339 -7.61 -15.51 -3.22
CA MET A 339 -6.95 -16.78 -2.92
C MET A 339 -6.68 -16.94 -1.44
N LEU A 340 -6.36 -15.85 -0.73
CA LEU A 340 -6.24 -15.87 0.73
C LEU A 340 -7.58 -16.22 1.39
N ASP A 341 -8.68 -15.63 0.94
CA ASP A 341 -10.03 -15.96 1.40
C ASP A 341 -10.40 -17.41 1.08
N ALA A 342 -10.02 -17.89 -0.11
CA ALA A 342 -10.30 -19.26 -0.56
C ALA A 342 -9.57 -20.33 0.26
N LEU A 343 -8.38 -20.00 0.79
CA LEU A 343 -7.61 -20.82 1.71
C LEU A 343 -8.25 -20.87 3.11
N GLY A 344 -9.16 -19.94 3.41
CA GLY A 344 -9.89 -19.86 4.66
C GLY A 344 -9.01 -19.46 5.85
N THR A 345 -9.64 -19.33 7.01
CA THR A 345 -8.94 -18.96 8.24
C THR A 345 -8.42 -20.21 8.95
N HIS A 346 -7.11 -20.30 9.14
CA HIS A 346 -6.48 -21.26 10.05
C HIS A 346 -5.60 -20.48 11.02
N PRO A 347 -5.75 -20.64 12.35
CA PRO A 347 -5.09 -19.78 13.35
C PRO A 347 -3.56 -19.76 13.22
N ASP A 348 -2.98 -20.85 12.71
CA ASP A 348 -1.53 -20.98 12.55
C ASP A 348 -0.99 -20.74 11.13
N LEU A 349 -1.88 -20.45 10.16
CA LEU A 349 -1.46 -19.96 8.84
C LEU A 349 -1.29 -18.44 8.93
N THR A 350 -0.24 -17.94 8.28
CA THR A 350 -0.04 -16.50 8.16
C THR A 350 -0.62 -15.99 6.86
N SER A 351 -0.83 -14.69 6.80
CA SER A 351 -1.23 -14.00 5.58
C SER A 351 -0.12 -13.87 4.53
N ASN A 352 1.11 -14.28 4.85
CA ASN A 352 2.25 -14.24 3.93
C ASN A 352 2.15 -15.36 2.90
N MET A 353 1.40 -15.08 1.84
CA MET A 353 1.30 -15.93 0.65
C MET A 353 2.07 -15.32 -0.53
N GLN A 354 2.53 -16.17 -1.46
CA GLN A 354 2.98 -15.82 -2.79
C GLN A 354 2.25 -16.68 -3.82
N MET A 355 1.64 -16.05 -4.82
CA MET A 355 1.06 -16.69 -5.99
C MET A 355 2.04 -16.62 -7.16
N THR A 356 2.39 -17.76 -7.70
CA THR A 356 3.26 -17.87 -8.88
C THR A 356 2.53 -18.57 -10.01
N LYS A 357 2.44 -17.92 -11.16
CA LYS A 357 1.96 -18.53 -12.41
C LYS A 357 3.16 -18.88 -13.30
N ARG A 358 3.14 -20.06 -13.91
CA ARG A 358 4.06 -20.49 -14.98
C ARG A 358 3.26 -21.01 -16.16
N ARG A 359 3.88 -21.02 -17.34
CA ARG A 359 3.33 -21.72 -18.52
C ARG A 359 4.13 -22.99 -18.76
N VAL A 360 3.50 -24.15 -18.60
CA VAL A 360 4.14 -25.45 -18.81
C VAL A 360 3.36 -26.19 -19.90
N ASN A 361 4.04 -26.58 -20.98
CA ASN A 361 3.43 -27.29 -22.13
C ASN A 361 2.17 -26.60 -22.68
N GLY A 362 2.19 -25.27 -22.76
CA GLY A 362 1.06 -24.48 -23.27
C GLY A 362 -0.14 -24.37 -22.34
N LYS A 363 -0.02 -24.75 -21.06
CA LYS A 363 -1.05 -24.63 -20.02
C LYS A 363 -0.53 -23.83 -18.82
N ASP A 364 -1.44 -23.25 -18.03
CA ASP A 364 -1.06 -22.49 -16.84
C ASP A 364 -0.86 -23.42 -15.63
N ASP A 365 0.24 -23.26 -14.91
CA ASP A 365 0.44 -23.84 -13.58
C ASP A 365 0.39 -22.71 -12.55
N LEU A 366 -0.46 -22.85 -11.53
CA LEU A 366 -0.58 -21.91 -10.41
C LEU A 366 -0.03 -22.56 -9.14
N THR A 367 0.93 -21.89 -8.51
CA THR A 367 1.50 -22.29 -7.21
C THR A 367 1.17 -21.23 -6.16
N LEU A 368 0.57 -21.66 -5.05
CA LEU A 368 0.32 -20.86 -3.85
C LEU A 368 1.30 -21.32 -2.77
N VAL A 369 2.25 -20.47 -2.39
CA VAL A 369 3.20 -20.76 -1.29
C VAL A 369 2.82 -19.91 -0.09
N ILE A 370 2.53 -20.53 1.05
CA ILE A 370 1.99 -19.86 2.24
C ILE A 370 2.90 -20.12 3.43
N GLU A 371 3.25 -19.08 4.17
CA GLU A 371 3.99 -19.22 5.42
C GLU A 371 3.08 -19.64 6.58
N ALA A 372 3.57 -20.58 7.39
CA ALA A 372 2.88 -21.06 8.59
C ALA A 372 3.80 -21.03 9.82
N ARG A 373 3.19 -20.89 11.00
CA ARG A 373 3.84 -21.01 12.32
C ARG A 373 3.65 -22.42 12.92
N LEU A 374 3.56 -23.42 12.06
CA LEU A 374 3.24 -24.81 12.37
C LEU A 374 4.50 -25.70 12.33
N ASP A 375 4.40 -26.89 12.93
CA ASP A 375 5.41 -27.94 12.76
C ASP A 375 5.45 -28.40 11.28
N ALA A 376 6.66 -28.46 10.71
CA ALA A 376 6.85 -28.84 9.31
C ALA A 376 6.31 -30.25 8.97
N THR A 377 6.17 -31.13 9.96
CA THR A 377 5.63 -32.49 9.80
C THR A 377 4.19 -32.51 9.28
N ILE A 378 3.39 -31.47 9.56
CA ILE A 378 1.98 -31.42 9.13
C ILE A 378 1.77 -30.70 7.79
N PHE A 379 2.80 -30.04 7.25
CA PHE A 379 2.69 -29.18 6.05
C PHE A 379 2.12 -29.93 4.85
N LYS A 380 2.56 -31.16 4.60
CA LYS A 380 2.10 -31.95 3.45
C LYS A 380 0.61 -32.30 3.53
N GLY A 381 0.12 -32.62 4.72
CA GLY A 381 -1.29 -32.92 4.96
C GLY A 381 -2.15 -31.67 4.80
N LEU A 382 -1.73 -30.57 5.45
CA LEU A 382 -2.44 -29.30 5.42
C LEU A 382 -2.48 -28.70 4.00
N ALA A 383 -1.37 -28.75 3.26
CA ALA A 383 -1.29 -28.29 1.87
C ALA A 383 -2.32 -28.99 0.97
N ARG A 384 -2.51 -30.31 1.14
CA ARG A 384 -3.52 -31.08 0.41
C ARG A 384 -4.94 -30.63 0.76
N SER A 385 -5.22 -30.44 2.05
CA SER A 385 -6.51 -29.96 2.53
C SER A 385 -6.83 -28.55 2.02
N LEU A 386 -5.87 -27.64 2.07
CA LEU A 386 -5.99 -26.27 1.57
C LEU A 386 -6.21 -26.23 0.06
N ARG A 387 -5.48 -27.05 -0.70
CA ARG A 387 -5.73 -27.19 -2.15
C ARG A 387 -7.18 -27.62 -2.41
N HIS A 388 -7.68 -28.61 -1.67
CA HIS A 388 -9.05 -29.06 -1.83
C HIS A 388 -10.06 -27.96 -1.45
N LEU A 389 -9.75 -27.19 -0.40
CA LEU A 389 -10.58 -26.07 0.03
C LEU A 389 -10.65 -24.99 -1.05
N VAL A 390 -9.53 -24.57 -1.63
CA VAL A 390 -9.48 -23.58 -2.71
C VAL A 390 -10.33 -24.01 -3.90
N LEU A 391 -10.22 -25.27 -4.34
CA LEU A 391 -11.02 -25.79 -5.46
C LEU A 391 -12.52 -25.81 -5.14
N LYS A 392 -12.89 -26.01 -3.86
CA LYS A 392 -14.28 -26.00 -3.40
C LYS A 392 -14.84 -24.57 -3.26
N THR A 393 -14.07 -23.64 -2.73
CA THR A 393 -14.49 -22.25 -2.46
C THR A 393 -14.39 -21.35 -3.69
N LYS A 394 -13.56 -21.72 -4.68
CA LYS A 394 -13.45 -21.07 -5.99
C LYS A 394 -13.77 -22.05 -7.13
N PRO A 395 -15.07 -22.30 -7.40
CA PRO A 395 -15.50 -23.27 -8.42
C PRO A 395 -14.97 -23.00 -9.82
N ASP A 396 -14.73 -21.74 -10.19
CA ASP A 396 -14.17 -21.38 -11.50
C ASP A 396 -12.72 -21.85 -11.65
N VAL A 397 -11.93 -21.78 -10.57
CA VAL A 397 -10.58 -22.36 -10.50
C VAL A 397 -10.66 -23.89 -10.56
N GLY A 398 -11.61 -24.48 -9.84
CA GLY A 398 -11.92 -25.92 -9.92
C GLY A 398 -12.19 -26.38 -11.35
N LYS A 399 -13.12 -25.72 -12.04
CA LYS A 399 -13.45 -26.02 -13.44
C LYS A 399 -12.25 -25.87 -14.36
N MET A 400 -11.41 -24.85 -14.18
CA MET A 400 -10.20 -24.68 -15.00
C MET A 400 -9.18 -25.79 -14.80
N VAL A 401 -9.06 -26.32 -13.59
CA VAL A 401 -8.23 -27.50 -13.29
C VAL A 401 -8.83 -28.75 -13.95
N ASP A 402 -10.13 -28.98 -13.78
CA ASP A 402 -10.83 -30.15 -14.33
C ASP A 402 -10.82 -30.19 -15.87
N THR A 403 -10.96 -29.03 -16.51
CA THR A 403 -10.92 -28.88 -17.98
C THR A 403 -9.50 -28.78 -18.54
N GLY A 404 -8.48 -28.73 -17.68
CA GLY A 404 -7.08 -28.73 -18.07
C GLY A 404 -6.56 -27.41 -18.67
N TYR A 405 -7.26 -26.30 -18.46
CA TYR A 405 -6.75 -24.94 -18.75
C TYR A 405 -5.70 -24.51 -17.73
N VAL A 406 -5.92 -24.86 -16.46
CA VAL A 406 -4.91 -24.84 -15.41
C VAL A 406 -4.44 -26.27 -15.22
N HIS A 407 -3.20 -26.57 -15.60
CA HIS A 407 -2.66 -27.91 -15.55
C HIS A 407 -2.39 -28.36 -14.11
N ASN A 408 -1.82 -27.48 -13.28
CA ASN A 408 -1.69 -27.72 -11.84
C ASN A 408 -2.11 -26.52 -10.99
N LEU A 409 -2.85 -26.79 -9.92
CA LEU A 409 -2.92 -25.94 -8.72
C LEU A 409 -2.11 -26.61 -7.62
N THR A 410 -0.99 -26.00 -7.26
CA THR A 410 -0.11 -26.46 -6.19
C THR A 410 -0.28 -25.55 -4.98
N VAL A 411 -0.44 -26.13 -3.79
CA VAL A 411 -0.36 -25.41 -2.53
C VAL A 411 0.86 -25.93 -1.79
N GLU A 412 1.74 -25.03 -1.36
CA GLU A 412 2.93 -25.31 -0.57
C GLU A 412 2.85 -24.53 0.73
N ILE A 413 3.26 -25.18 1.82
CA ILE A 413 3.36 -24.55 3.13
C ILE A 413 4.83 -24.54 3.50
N VAL A 414 5.31 -23.36 3.89
CA VAL A 414 6.69 -23.12 4.28
C VAL A 414 6.73 -22.52 5.67
N THR A 415 7.88 -22.64 6.34
CA THR A 415 8.08 -22.04 7.66
C THR A 415 8.03 -20.53 7.54
N PHE A 416 7.40 -19.86 8.51
CA PHE A 416 7.39 -18.40 8.61
C PHE A 416 8.78 -17.79 8.43
N GLY A 417 8.89 -16.75 7.60
CA GLY A 417 10.17 -16.13 7.23
C GLY A 417 10.86 -16.71 5.98
N SER A 418 10.39 -17.82 5.41
CA SER A 418 11.09 -18.50 4.30
C SER A 418 10.82 -17.90 2.91
N LEU A 419 9.71 -17.17 2.72
CA LEU A 419 9.41 -16.57 1.41
C LEU A 419 10.46 -15.50 1.04
N PRO A 420 10.84 -15.38 -0.26
CA PRO A 420 11.75 -14.34 -0.69
C PRO A 420 11.20 -12.93 -0.39
N ARG A 421 11.99 -12.14 0.33
CA ARG A 421 11.66 -10.77 0.73
C ARG A 421 12.55 -9.78 0.00
N MET A 422 11.99 -8.62 -0.30
CA MET A 422 12.75 -7.49 -0.81
C MET A 422 13.79 -7.07 0.25
N PRO A 423 15.10 -7.05 -0.08
CA PRO A 423 16.17 -6.88 0.93
C PRO A 423 16.05 -5.62 1.78
N VAL A 424 15.39 -4.58 1.26
CA VAL A 424 15.31 -3.28 1.92
C VAL A 424 14.00 -3.08 2.69
N THR A 425 12.90 -3.71 2.26
CA THR A 425 11.58 -3.51 2.89
C THR A 425 11.10 -4.70 3.71
N GLY A 426 11.68 -5.89 3.52
CA GLY A 426 11.14 -7.12 4.08
C GLY A 426 9.86 -7.60 3.41
N LYS A 427 9.35 -6.89 2.38
CA LYS A 427 8.08 -7.23 1.71
C LYS A 427 8.22 -8.44 0.81
N ILE A 428 7.19 -9.29 0.80
CA ILE A 428 7.06 -10.41 -0.13
C ILE A 428 6.47 -9.90 -1.45
N LYS A 429 7.02 -10.36 -2.57
CA LYS A 429 6.35 -10.20 -3.88
C LYS A 429 5.17 -11.18 -3.93
N ARG A 430 3.96 -10.65 -3.83
CA ARG A 430 2.71 -11.42 -3.71
C ARG A 430 2.34 -12.18 -4.97
N THR A 431 2.58 -11.59 -6.13
CA THR A 431 2.19 -12.13 -7.43
C THR A 431 3.39 -12.17 -8.36
N ILE A 432 3.63 -13.34 -8.97
CA ILE A 432 4.71 -13.57 -9.95
C ILE A 432 4.11 -14.26 -11.17
N ASP A 433 4.17 -13.61 -12.34
CA ASP A 433 3.88 -14.27 -13.61
C ASP A 433 5.20 -14.58 -14.35
N LEU A 434 5.50 -15.88 -14.46
CA LEU A 434 6.66 -16.42 -15.17
C LEU A 434 6.29 -17.01 -16.54
N SER A 435 5.07 -16.77 -17.05
CA SER A 435 4.58 -17.36 -18.30
C SER A 435 5.43 -17.03 -19.54
N PHE A 436 6.27 -16.00 -19.44
CA PHE A 436 7.16 -15.54 -20.51
C PHE A 436 8.66 -15.70 -20.18
N ALA A 437 8.99 -16.23 -19.00
CA ALA A 437 10.38 -16.32 -18.53
C ALA A 437 11.22 -17.31 -19.36
N ASP A 438 10.60 -18.37 -19.90
CA ASP A 438 11.27 -19.36 -20.74
C ASP A 438 11.52 -18.85 -22.18
N GLY A 439 10.78 -17.83 -22.64
CA GLY A 439 10.93 -17.22 -23.97
C GLY A 439 12.00 -16.13 -24.02
N ALA A 440 12.13 -15.33 -22.96
CA ALA A 440 13.11 -14.24 -22.91
C ALA A 440 14.56 -14.75 -22.75
N ALA A 441 14.77 -15.83 -21.99
CA ALA A 441 16.08 -16.48 -21.89
C ALA A 441 16.50 -17.17 -23.19
N ALA A 442 15.53 -17.74 -23.94
CA ALA A 442 15.79 -18.33 -25.26
C ALA A 442 16.02 -17.27 -26.36
N ALA A 443 15.31 -16.14 -26.33
CA ALA A 443 15.53 -15.03 -27.25
C ALA A 443 16.88 -14.34 -27.02
N LEU A 444 17.29 -14.13 -25.75
CA LEU A 444 18.61 -13.60 -25.39
C LEU A 444 19.75 -14.59 -25.70
N ALA A 445 19.48 -15.90 -25.74
CA ALA A 445 20.46 -16.91 -26.17
C ALA A 445 20.55 -17.01 -27.70
N ALA A 446 19.46 -16.78 -28.43
CA ALA A 446 19.44 -16.77 -29.90
C ALA A 446 20.08 -15.51 -30.49
N ASP A 447 19.84 -14.32 -29.91
CA ASP A 447 20.49 -13.06 -30.33
C ASP A 447 22.02 -13.07 -30.10
N ASN A 448 22.50 -13.83 -29.11
CA ASN A 448 23.92 -14.02 -28.85
C ASN A 448 24.57 -15.10 -29.73
N ALA A 449 23.78 -15.98 -30.34
CA ALA A 449 24.26 -16.99 -31.27
C ALA A 449 24.35 -16.43 -32.71
N GLU A 450 23.37 -15.62 -33.15
CA GLU A 450 23.39 -15.00 -34.49
C GLU A 450 24.46 -13.91 -34.64
N ASN A 451 24.84 -13.23 -33.55
CA ASN A 451 25.94 -12.25 -33.57
C ASN A 451 27.35 -12.87 -33.55
N HIS A 452 27.48 -14.18 -33.34
CA HIS A 452 28.77 -14.87 -33.36
C HIS A 452 29.10 -15.57 -34.70
N GLU A 453 28.11 -15.78 -35.58
CA GLU A 453 28.34 -16.38 -36.92
C GLU A 453 28.43 -15.34 -38.05
N ALA A 454 28.12 -14.07 -37.82
CA ALA A 454 28.29 -12.98 -38.80
C ALA A 454 29.66 -12.26 -38.71
N GLY A 455 30.58 -12.76 -37.88
CA GLY A 455 31.83 -12.09 -37.52
C GLY A 455 33.10 -12.93 -37.66
N THR A 456 33.14 -13.87 -38.61
CA THR A 456 34.38 -14.56 -39.03
C THR A 456 34.51 -14.59 -40.54
#